data_AF-A0A942F3N0-F1
#
_entry.id   AF-A0A942F3N0-F1
#
_cell.length_a   1.000
_cell.length_b   1.000
_cell.length_c   1.000
_cell.angle_alpha   90.00
_cell.angle_beta   90.00
_cell.angle_gamma   90.00
#
_symmetry.space_group_name_H-M   'P 1'
#
loop_
_entity.id
_entity.type
_entity.pdbx_description
1 polymer ?
#
loop_
_entity_poly.entity_id
_entity_poly.type
_entity_poly.pdbx_seq_one_letter_code
_entity_poly.pdbx_strand_id
1 'polypeptide(L)'
;MTWADALRASCRGEKLLAESVITAVQTFLDRDAYLLQADVNERTMTHRFAIYVEAAFEGWDVDCEYNRDGHDPKVIAFGSSDDAEHGSRVFPDVIVHRRGTGDNHIVFELKKSNNPESDDRDFEKLGGYCSQLGYRHGVFLRLIVRSDQPGVGRAEFVYGSP
;
A
#
# COMPACT_ATOMS: atom_id res chain seq x y z
N MET A 1 13.78 8.94 14.57
CA MET A 1 12.46 8.29 14.54
C MET A 1 12.54 7.15 13.54
N THR A 2 12.17 5.93 13.92
CA THR A 2 12.21 4.79 12.98
C THR A 2 11.02 4.85 12.01
N TRP A 3 11.07 4.08 10.92
CA TRP A 3 9.91 3.95 10.01
C TRP A 3 8.68 3.38 10.73
N ALA A 4 8.88 2.47 11.68
CA ALA A 4 7.82 1.89 12.49
C ALA A 4 7.18 2.93 13.42
N ASP A 5 7.97 3.84 14.00
CA ASP A 5 7.44 4.94 14.82
C ASP A 5 6.61 5.91 13.98
N ALA A 6 7.08 6.25 12.77
CA ALA A 6 6.34 7.10 11.83
C ALA A 6 5.01 6.46 11.39
N LEU A 7 5.04 5.15 11.13
CA LEU A 7 3.84 4.39 10.79
C LEU A 7 2.84 4.37 11.98
N ARG A 8 3.30 4.09 13.20
CA ARG A 8 2.44 4.16 14.41
C ARG A 8 1.83 5.55 14.60
N ALA A 9 2.62 6.60 14.41
CA ALA A 9 2.17 7.98 14.58
C ALA A 9 1.07 8.37 13.58
N SER A 10 1.11 7.85 12.35
CA SER A 10 0.12 8.13 11.30
C SER A 10 -1.15 7.23 11.39
N CYS A 11 -1.13 6.14 12.16
CA CYS A 11 -2.23 5.16 12.26
C CYS A 11 -3.46 5.61 13.09
N ARG A 12 -3.67 6.92 13.34
CA ARG A 12 -4.83 7.50 14.07
C ARG A 12 -5.23 6.81 15.39
N GLY A 13 -4.28 6.15 16.07
CA GLY A 13 -4.50 5.47 17.35
C GLY A 13 -4.87 3.99 17.26
N GLU A 14 -5.03 3.42 16.07
CA GLU A 14 -5.33 1.99 15.85
C GLU A 14 -4.08 1.12 16.02
N LYS A 15 -3.65 0.93 17.27
CA LYS A 15 -2.37 0.27 17.60
C LYS A 15 -2.23 -1.13 17.00
N LEU A 16 -3.27 -1.97 17.08
CA LEU A 16 -3.21 -3.34 16.56
C LEU A 16 -3.03 -3.37 15.04
N LEU A 17 -3.71 -2.48 14.32
CA LEU A 17 -3.56 -2.33 12.88
C LEU A 17 -2.12 -1.94 12.51
N ALA A 18 -1.56 -0.94 13.22
CA ALA A 18 -0.17 -0.54 13.02
C ALA A 18 0.80 -1.70 13.25
N GLU A 19 0.61 -2.48 14.32
CA GLU A 19 1.47 -3.65 14.60
C GLU A 19 1.33 -4.75 13.55
N SER A 20 0.13 -5.01 13.01
CA SER A 20 -0.05 -5.96 11.90
C SER A 20 0.73 -5.55 10.66
N VAL A 21 0.66 -4.26 10.27
CA VAL A 21 1.43 -3.74 9.14
C VAL A 21 2.94 -3.81 9.41
N ILE A 22 3.39 -3.41 10.60
CA ILE A 22 4.80 -3.47 11.00
C ILE A 22 5.30 -4.91 10.95
N THR A 23 4.51 -5.87 11.44
CA THR A 23 4.87 -7.29 11.43
C THR A 23 5.02 -7.81 10.00
N ALA A 24 4.11 -7.46 9.10
CA ALA A 24 4.19 -7.86 7.69
C ALA A 24 5.45 -7.28 7.01
N VAL A 25 5.72 -5.98 7.22
CA VAL A 25 6.91 -5.30 6.67
C VAL A 25 8.20 -5.88 7.24
N GLN A 26 8.28 -6.05 8.56
CA GLN A 26 9.47 -6.61 9.21
C GLN A 26 9.74 -8.04 8.74
N THR A 27 8.69 -8.86 8.65
CA THR A 27 8.82 -10.24 8.15
C THR A 27 9.32 -10.27 6.70
N PHE A 28 8.83 -9.36 5.84
CA PHE A 28 9.32 -9.20 4.48
C PHE A 28 10.80 -8.83 4.43
N LEU A 29 11.23 -7.85 5.24
CA LEU A 29 12.64 -7.47 5.33
C LEU A 29 13.50 -8.63 5.83
N ASP A 30 13.08 -9.33 6.88
CA ASP A 30 13.89 -10.39 7.50
C ASP A 30 14.05 -11.61 6.59
N ARG A 31 13.01 -11.97 5.83
CA ARG A 31 12.98 -13.20 5.02
C ARG A 31 13.34 -13.00 3.56
N ASP A 32 13.07 -11.83 3.01
CA ASP A 32 13.19 -11.56 1.57
C ASP A 32 14.09 -10.33 1.26
N ALA A 33 14.97 -9.91 2.21
CA ALA A 33 15.95 -8.83 2.02
C ALA A 33 16.73 -8.90 0.70
N TYR A 34 17.06 -10.11 0.23
CA TYR A 34 17.77 -10.32 -1.03
C TYR A 34 17.05 -9.67 -2.23
N LEU A 35 15.72 -9.65 -2.25
CA LEU A 35 14.95 -9.06 -3.35
C LEU A 35 15.20 -7.54 -3.46
N LEU A 36 15.33 -6.87 -2.32
CA LEU A 36 15.63 -5.44 -2.23
C LEU A 36 17.09 -5.15 -2.63
N GLN A 37 18.01 -6.02 -2.23
CA GLN A 37 19.44 -5.94 -2.59
C GLN A 37 19.64 -6.12 -4.10
N ALA A 38 18.96 -7.11 -4.69
CA ALA A 38 19.02 -7.43 -6.11
C ALA A 38 18.24 -6.46 -7.01
N ASP A 39 17.56 -5.45 -6.44
CA ASP A 39 16.75 -4.47 -7.17
C ASP A 39 15.77 -5.12 -8.15
N VAL A 40 15.08 -6.17 -7.70
CA VAL A 40 14.11 -6.87 -8.53
C VAL A 40 12.93 -5.96 -8.89
N ASN A 41 12.09 -6.44 -9.80
CA ASN A 41 10.88 -5.74 -10.18
C ASN A 41 9.92 -5.61 -8.98
N GLU A 42 9.19 -4.48 -8.90
CA GLU A 42 8.23 -4.20 -7.83
C GLU A 42 7.14 -5.26 -7.71
N ARG A 43 6.71 -5.90 -8.80
CA ARG A 43 5.74 -7.01 -8.76
C ARG A 43 6.24 -8.20 -7.96
N THR A 44 7.53 -8.53 -8.08
CA THR A 44 8.14 -9.64 -7.33
C THR A 44 8.15 -9.34 -5.85
N MET A 45 8.52 -8.12 -5.46
CA MET A 45 8.49 -7.69 -4.06
C MET A 45 7.06 -7.63 -3.51
N THR A 46 6.14 -7.09 -4.29
CA THR A 46 4.72 -6.95 -3.97
C THR A 46 4.08 -8.30 -3.68
N HIS A 47 4.31 -9.30 -4.53
CA HIS A 47 3.83 -10.65 -4.29
C HIS A 47 4.34 -11.23 -2.97
N ARG A 48 5.65 -11.09 -2.69
CA ARG A 48 6.25 -11.63 -1.46
C ARG A 48 5.77 -10.89 -0.22
N PHE A 49 5.63 -9.57 -0.31
CA PHE A 49 5.03 -8.75 0.74
C PHE A 49 3.58 -9.17 1.03
N ALA A 50 2.76 -9.39 -0.01
CA ALA A 50 1.36 -9.78 0.13
C ALA A 50 1.17 -11.09 0.92
N ILE A 51 2.08 -12.05 0.80
CA ILE A 51 2.06 -13.29 1.61
C ILE A 51 2.16 -12.99 3.11
N TYR A 52 3.00 -12.02 3.49
CA TYR A 52 3.14 -11.63 4.90
C TYR A 52 2.01 -10.74 5.39
N VAL A 53 1.40 -9.96 4.50
CA VAL A 53 0.16 -9.26 4.78
C VAL A 53 -0.97 -10.27 5.03
N GLU A 54 -1.16 -11.27 4.17
CA GLU A 54 -2.18 -12.31 4.36
C GLU A 54 -2.04 -13.02 5.71
N ALA A 55 -0.81 -13.34 6.10
CA ALA A 55 -0.53 -13.93 7.42
C ALA A 55 -0.84 -12.99 8.59
N ALA A 56 -0.67 -11.67 8.43
CA ALA A 56 -0.90 -10.66 9.47
C ALA A 56 -2.37 -10.23 9.60
N PHE A 57 -3.20 -10.51 8.59
CA PHE A 57 -4.61 -10.11 8.52
C PHE A 57 -5.52 -11.34 8.39
N GLU A 58 -5.47 -12.22 9.41
CA GLU A 58 -6.22 -13.48 9.41
C GLU A 58 -7.72 -13.26 9.15
N GLY A 59 -8.25 -14.08 8.25
CA GLY A 59 -9.64 -14.07 7.86
C GLY A 59 -10.00 -13.03 6.81
N TRP A 60 -9.10 -12.13 6.39
CA TRP A 60 -9.31 -11.25 5.24
C TRP A 60 -8.80 -11.88 3.94
N ASP A 61 -9.32 -11.44 2.80
CA ASP A 61 -8.72 -11.74 1.50
C ASP A 61 -7.58 -10.73 1.24
N VAL A 62 -6.46 -11.21 0.68
CA VAL A 62 -5.34 -10.37 0.24
C VAL A 62 -5.05 -10.62 -1.23
N ASP A 63 -5.06 -9.57 -2.03
CA ASP A 63 -4.87 -9.66 -3.48
C ASP A 63 -3.90 -8.59 -3.98
N CYS A 64 -3.05 -8.96 -4.94
CA CYS A 64 -2.21 -8.01 -5.67
C CYS A 64 -2.92 -7.52 -6.93
N GLU A 65 -2.69 -6.25 -7.31
CA GLU A 65 -3.20 -5.63 -8.55
C GLU A 65 -4.73 -5.81 -8.75
N TYR A 66 -5.50 -5.98 -7.67
CA TYR A 66 -6.94 -6.25 -7.73
C TYR A 66 -7.70 -5.02 -8.25
N ASN A 67 -8.06 -5.07 -9.53
CA ASN A 67 -8.55 -3.91 -10.29
C ASN A 67 -10.07 -3.87 -10.45
N ARG A 68 -10.83 -4.49 -9.53
CA ARG A 68 -12.30 -4.52 -9.57
C ARG A 68 -12.94 -3.82 -8.38
N ASP A 69 -13.97 -3.06 -8.63
CA ASP A 69 -14.93 -2.56 -7.64
C ASP A 69 -16.29 -3.18 -7.97
N GLY A 70 -16.69 -4.19 -7.19
CA GLY A 70 -17.70 -5.16 -7.65
C GLY A 70 -17.28 -5.82 -8.97
N HIS A 71 -18.04 -5.57 -10.04
CA HIS A 71 -17.74 -6.07 -11.38
C HIS A 71 -17.08 -5.03 -12.30
N ASP A 72 -17.04 -3.77 -11.88
CA ASP A 72 -16.52 -2.67 -12.67
C ASP A 72 -15.01 -2.49 -12.44
N PRO A 73 -14.27 -1.92 -13.39
CA PRO A 73 -12.88 -1.54 -13.15
C PRO A 73 -12.76 -0.51 -12.02
N LYS A 74 -11.75 -0.64 -11.15
CA LYS A 74 -11.42 0.43 -10.19
C LYS A 74 -10.98 1.68 -10.93
N VAL A 75 -11.64 2.79 -10.63
CA VAL A 75 -11.36 4.10 -11.22
C VAL A 75 -11.29 5.13 -10.09
N ILE A 76 -10.31 6.02 -10.15
CA ILE A 76 -10.19 7.16 -9.24
C ILE A 76 -10.18 8.44 -10.08
N ALA A 77 -11.06 9.38 -9.75
CA ALA A 77 -11.03 10.73 -10.27
C ALA A 77 -9.96 11.54 -9.55
N PHE A 78 -9.02 12.09 -10.30
CA PHE A 78 -8.01 13.05 -9.83
C PHE A 78 -8.49 14.47 -10.16
N GLY A 79 -7.90 15.52 -9.58
CA GLY A 79 -8.36 16.92 -9.66
C GLY A 79 -8.66 17.50 -11.06
N SER A 80 -9.11 18.78 -11.07
CA SER A 80 -9.89 19.54 -12.08
C SER A 80 -9.43 19.62 -13.55
N SER A 81 -9.08 18.49 -14.17
CA SER A 81 -8.84 18.30 -15.60
C SER A 81 -9.80 17.23 -16.17
N ASP A 82 -9.66 16.82 -17.43
CA ASP A 82 -10.52 15.78 -18.04
C ASP A 82 -10.54 14.45 -17.24
N ASP A 83 -9.46 14.16 -16.49
CA ASP A 83 -9.36 13.05 -15.52
C ASP A 83 -10.35 13.17 -14.34
N ALA A 84 -10.87 14.36 -14.04
CA ALA A 84 -11.92 14.56 -13.05
C ALA A 84 -13.29 14.11 -13.57
N GLU A 85 -13.50 14.12 -14.90
CA GLU A 85 -14.78 13.78 -15.52
C GLU A 85 -14.94 12.27 -15.75
N HIS A 86 -13.84 11.55 -16.03
CA HIS A 86 -13.87 10.12 -16.35
C HIS A 86 -13.10 9.22 -15.38
N GLY A 87 -12.19 9.80 -14.59
CA GLY A 87 -11.28 9.06 -13.71
C GLY A 87 -10.28 8.17 -14.44
N SER A 88 -9.21 7.82 -13.74
CA SER A 88 -8.16 6.93 -14.23
C SER A 88 -8.31 5.54 -13.65
N ARG A 89 -8.11 4.51 -14.47
CA ARG A 89 -8.06 3.11 -13.99
C ARG A 89 -6.87 2.93 -13.06
N VAL A 90 -7.12 2.29 -11.93
CA VAL A 90 -6.10 2.07 -10.91
C VAL A 90 -5.92 0.60 -10.57
N PHE A 91 -4.70 0.27 -10.16
CA PHE A 91 -4.25 -1.08 -9.85
C PHE A 91 -3.46 -0.99 -8.54
N PRO A 92 -4.07 -1.31 -7.39
CA PRO A 92 -3.39 -1.22 -6.11
C PRO A 92 -2.34 -2.33 -6.00
N ASP A 93 -1.20 -2.06 -5.39
CA ASP A 93 -0.13 -3.07 -5.30
C ASP A 93 -0.58 -4.27 -4.46
N VAL A 94 -1.09 -4.01 -3.26
CA VAL A 94 -1.71 -5.03 -2.38
C VAL A 94 -2.95 -4.44 -1.72
N ILE A 95 -4.00 -5.24 -1.59
CA ILE A 95 -5.20 -4.88 -0.84
C ILE A 95 -5.55 -5.94 0.20
N VAL A 96 -6.22 -5.53 1.27
CA VAL A 96 -6.89 -6.39 2.24
C VAL A 96 -8.36 -6.03 2.22
N HIS A 97 -9.21 -6.99 1.85
CA HIS A 97 -10.63 -6.77 1.58
C HIS A 97 -11.45 -8.04 1.77
N ARG A 98 -12.76 -7.94 1.56
CA ARG A 98 -13.65 -9.10 1.43
C ARG A 98 -14.16 -9.19 -0.01
N ARG A 99 -13.69 -10.20 -0.74
CA ARG A 99 -14.05 -10.39 -2.15
C ARG A 99 -15.57 -10.46 -2.34
N GLY A 100 -16.07 -9.84 -3.40
CA GLY A 100 -17.51 -9.81 -3.72
C GLY A 100 -18.34 -8.91 -2.82
N THR A 101 -17.70 -8.10 -1.97
CA THR A 101 -18.36 -7.10 -1.12
C THR A 101 -17.71 -5.72 -1.31
N GLY A 102 -18.24 -4.69 -0.64
CA GLY A 102 -17.60 -3.37 -0.54
C GLY A 102 -16.76 -3.19 0.71
N ASP A 103 -16.46 -4.26 1.46
CA ASP A 103 -15.68 -4.16 2.70
C ASP A 103 -14.18 -4.13 2.40
N ASN A 104 -13.68 -2.91 2.17
CA ASN A 104 -12.30 -2.60 1.80
C ASN A 104 -11.54 -2.10 3.04
N HIS A 105 -10.59 -2.90 3.55
CA HIS A 105 -9.90 -2.55 4.79
C HIS A 105 -8.68 -1.67 4.57
N ILE A 106 -7.67 -2.18 3.86
CA ILE A 106 -6.41 -1.45 3.64
C ILE A 106 -5.94 -1.63 2.20
N VAL A 107 -5.38 -0.56 1.63
CA VAL A 107 -4.66 -0.56 0.36
C VAL A 107 -3.20 -0.16 0.61
N PHE A 108 -2.27 -0.88 -0.01
CA PHE A 108 -0.84 -0.60 0.06
C PHE A 108 -0.33 -0.12 -1.30
N GLU A 109 0.58 0.85 -1.27
CA GLU A 109 1.35 1.33 -2.41
C GLU A 109 2.84 1.27 -2.05
N LEU A 110 3.61 0.51 -2.81
CA LEU A 110 5.02 0.22 -2.59
C LEU A 110 5.86 0.90 -3.66
N LYS A 111 6.90 1.61 -3.22
CA LYS A 111 7.87 2.27 -4.10
C LYS A 111 9.29 1.90 -3.75
N LYS A 112 10.14 1.73 -4.75
CA LYS A 112 11.60 1.67 -4.55
C LYS A 112 12.20 3.04 -4.27
N SER A 113 13.24 3.08 -3.44
CA SER A 113 14.00 4.31 -3.12
C SER A 113 14.71 4.90 -4.33
N ASN A 114 14.96 4.12 -5.39
CA ASN A 114 15.56 4.57 -6.64
C ASN A 114 14.52 5.07 -7.67
N ASN A 115 13.22 5.06 -7.34
CA ASN A 115 12.21 5.71 -8.17
C ASN A 115 12.29 7.25 -7.95
N PRO A 116 12.63 8.05 -8.98
CA PRO A 116 12.79 9.50 -8.87
C PRO A 116 11.48 10.28 -8.80
N GLU A 117 10.33 9.63 -9.03
CA GLU A 117 9.02 10.27 -8.96
C GLU A 117 8.68 10.71 -7.53
N SER A 118 8.01 11.87 -7.42
CA SER A 118 7.50 12.39 -6.15
C SER A 118 6.42 11.46 -5.60
N ASP A 119 6.42 11.30 -4.27
CA ASP A 119 5.39 10.55 -3.54
C ASP A 119 3.99 11.20 -3.70
N ASP A 120 3.89 12.49 -4.06
CA ASP A 120 2.63 13.25 -4.03
C ASP A 120 1.50 12.57 -4.82
N ARG A 121 1.82 11.99 -5.99
CA ARG A 121 0.84 11.27 -6.81
C ARG A 121 0.36 9.98 -6.14
N ASP A 122 1.25 9.28 -5.44
CA ASP A 122 0.87 8.07 -4.70
C ASP A 122 0.02 8.41 -3.48
N PHE A 123 0.30 9.54 -2.81
CA PHE A 123 -0.53 10.04 -1.71
C PHE A 123 -1.91 10.49 -2.21
N GLU A 124 -1.99 11.18 -3.35
CA GLU A 124 -3.27 11.54 -3.98
C GLU A 124 -4.08 10.29 -4.36
N LYS A 125 -3.42 9.29 -4.94
CA LYS A 125 -4.02 7.99 -5.28
C LYS A 125 -4.49 7.21 -4.05
N LEU A 126 -3.69 7.12 -2.99
CA LEU A 126 -4.10 6.52 -1.71
C LEU A 126 -5.28 7.25 -1.09
N GLY A 127 -5.28 8.59 -1.14
CA GLY A 127 -6.41 9.41 -0.74
C GLY A 127 -7.67 9.06 -1.53
N GLY A 128 -7.56 8.93 -2.85
CA GLY A 128 -8.65 8.52 -3.75
C GLY A 128 -9.18 7.11 -3.48
N TYR A 129 -8.31 6.13 -3.20
CA TYR A 129 -8.75 4.80 -2.78
C TYR A 129 -9.62 4.90 -1.51
N CYS A 130 -9.21 5.73 -0.56
CA CYS A 130 -9.94 5.87 0.69
C CYS A 130 -11.26 6.63 0.52
N SER A 131 -11.26 7.75 -0.21
CA SER A 131 -12.45 8.62 -0.33
C SER A 131 -13.45 8.17 -1.39
N GLN A 132 -13.01 7.49 -2.45
CA GLN A 132 -13.85 7.13 -3.60
C GLN A 132 -14.14 5.63 -3.68
N LEU A 133 -13.21 4.78 -3.22
CA LEU A 133 -13.32 3.32 -3.32
C LEU A 133 -13.51 2.64 -1.95
N GLY A 134 -13.78 3.43 -0.90
CA GLY A 134 -14.20 2.93 0.41
C GLY A 134 -13.14 2.20 1.23
N TYR A 135 -11.86 2.33 0.89
CA TYR A 135 -10.79 1.79 1.73
C TYR A 135 -10.70 2.57 3.06
N ARG A 136 -10.71 1.87 4.19
CA ARG A 136 -10.60 2.51 5.50
C ARG A 136 -9.21 3.12 5.73
N HIS A 137 -8.18 2.48 5.17
CA HIS A 137 -6.79 2.88 5.32
C HIS A 137 -6.02 2.77 3.99
N GLY A 138 -5.18 3.74 3.71
CA GLY A 138 -4.08 3.62 2.76
C GLY A 138 -2.75 3.49 3.51
N VAL A 139 -1.79 2.77 2.95
CA VAL A 139 -0.42 2.72 3.48
C VAL A 139 0.57 2.90 2.35
N PHE A 140 1.43 3.91 2.49
CA PHE A 140 2.55 4.16 1.61
C PHE A 140 3.83 3.55 2.19
N LEU A 141 4.57 2.79 1.38
CA LEU A 141 5.86 2.21 1.75
C LEU A 141 6.92 2.55 0.70
N ARG A 142 7.97 3.27 1.11
CA ARG A 142 9.18 3.47 0.30
C ARG A 142 10.30 2.57 0.81
N LEU A 143 10.69 1.60 -0.01
CA LEU A 143 11.65 0.55 0.31
C LEU A 143 13.05 0.91 -0.19
N ILE A 144 14.06 0.79 0.68
CA ILE A 144 15.46 1.05 0.36
C ILE A 144 16.02 -0.16 -0.39
N VAL A 145 16.42 0.06 -1.65
CA VAL A 145 17.00 -0.96 -2.55
C VAL A 145 18.46 -0.67 -2.88
N ARG A 146 19.19 -1.66 -3.42
CA ARG A 146 20.63 -1.57 -3.76
C ARG A 146 21.53 -1.13 -2.59
N SER A 147 21.17 -1.54 -1.38
CA SER A 147 21.91 -1.28 -0.14
C SER A 147 22.28 -2.61 0.49
N ASP A 148 23.47 -2.70 1.10
CA ASP A 148 23.87 -3.87 1.91
C ASP A 148 22.92 -4.07 3.10
N GLN A 149 22.28 -2.98 3.55
CA GLN A 149 21.21 -2.97 4.54
C GLN A 149 19.93 -2.42 3.89
N PRO A 150 19.14 -3.27 3.20
CA PRO A 150 17.83 -2.86 2.71
C PRO A 150 16.89 -2.59 3.89
N GLY A 151 15.85 -1.80 3.65
CA GLY A 151 14.96 -1.34 4.72
C GLY A 151 13.84 -0.47 4.21
N VAL A 152 13.33 0.40 5.08
CA VAL A 152 12.22 1.30 4.78
C VAL A 152 12.68 2.73 4.96
N GLY A 153 12.60 3.52 3.88
CA GLY A 153 12.92 4.95 3.88
C GLY A 153 11.74 5.81 4.31
N ARG A 154 10.50 5.38 4.02
CA ARG A 154 9.27 6.04 4.45
C ARG A 154 8.15 5.02 4.64
N ALA A 155 7.36 5.19 5.69
CA ALA A 155 6.17 4.40 5.95
C ALA A 155 5.11 5.29 6.59
N GLU A 156 3.91 5.35 6.00
CA GLU A 156 2.87 6.28 6.44
C GLU A 156 1.47 5.75 6.14
N PHE A 157 0.57 5.86 7.11
CA PHE A 157 -0.86 5.70 6.88
C PHE A 157 -1.43 6.96 6.21
N VAL A 158 -2.16 6.76 5.12
CA VAL A 158 -2.82 7.79 4.32
C VAL A 158 -4.33 7.57 4.42
N TYR A 159 -5.09 8.67 4.41
CA TYR A 159 -6.54 8.64 4.49
C TYR A 159 -7.13 9.60 3.49
N GLY A 160 -8.39 9.38 3.12
CA GLY A 160 -9.14 10.33 2.32
C GLY A 160 -9.32 11.65 3.06
N SER A 161 -9.24 12.75 2.33
CA SER A 161 -9.78 14.03 2.80
C SER A 161 -11.30 13.90 2.92
N PRO A 162 -11.91 14.44 3.99
CA PRO A 162 -13.37 14.43 4.17
C PRO A 162 -14.10 15.23 3.10
#